data_AF-A0A961IFS5-F1
#
_entry.id   AF-A0A961IFS5-F1
#
_cell.length_a   1.000
_cell.length_b   1.000
_cell.length_c   1.000
_cell.angle_alpha   90.00
_cell.angle_beta   90.00
_cell.angle_gamma   90.00
#
_symmetry.space_group_name_H-M   'P 1'
#
loop_
_entity.id
_entity.type
_entity.pdbx_description
1 polymer ?
#
loop_
_entity_poly.entity_id
_entity_poly.type
_entity_poly.pdbx_seq_one_letter_code
_entity_poly.pdbx_strand_id
1 'polypeptide(L)'
;MPYSLHTGTNETLEFRQDRFTRILAIVIIIIGGLAFALGALLLAAGEISDVSLITAGGGLMFLCGGLLSRMQLKRIPARLIFRSDMGCLQIEDSDGQTGELGFGDITGVTMRLRGRRRYIAALLRRNGAWWDVCDFNRKANAESMLRKLDNFIKGARLRNERYPALSTEQIHIHTTDERTVYRWQDRHSPFAALIILLLFTGVALAGLGAAFQNDWLPMGYYVVGGLYGAFMAYAIFSIIRGYLLDNFIYIDQYKIASGRVARGRELKRNAGSKHSLELSKLKSIQFSFDSIAGVQRIFVMDQKTFETIDAQHNSTGQFGKFFGIIKASLTGFRIVMFGLNSVQILALEVHLRREARRRGAQIE
;
A
#
# COMPACT_ATOMS: atom_id res chain seq x y z
N MET A 1 14.12 3.04 1.68
CA MET A 1 13.23 2.00 1.12
C MET A 1 13.38 0.83 2.05
N PRO A 2 12.36 -0.02 2.15
CA PRO A 2 12.52 -1.24 2.90
C PRO A 2 13.56 -2.16 2.28
N TYR A 3 14.00 -2.06 1.03
CA TYR A 3 14.85 -3.11 0.48
C TYR A 3 16.35 -2.82 0.50
N SER A 4 17.14 -3.81 0.92
CA SER A 4 18.59 -3.87 0.72
C SER A 4 18.95 -5.09 -0.14
N LEU A 5 19.98 -4.94 -0.99
CA LEU A 5 20.54 -6.07 -1.73
C LEU A 5 21.19 -7.03 -0.73
N HIS A 6 20.69 -8.25 -0.66
CA HIS A 6 21.19 -9.26 0.27
C HIS A 6 22.16 -10.23 -0.40
N THR A 7 21.84 -10.64 -1.62
CA THR A 7 22.58 -11.66 -2.35
C THR A 7 22.62 -11.24 -3.82
N GLY A 8 23.79 -11.32 -4.46
CA GLY A 8 23.94 -10.96 -5.86
C GLY A 8 24.92 -11.88 -6.55
N THR A 9 24.42 -13.00 -7.09
CA THR A 9 25.15 -13.89 -7.98
C THR A 9 24.83 -13.53 -9.44
N ASN A 10 25.50 -14.17 -10.39
CA ASN A 10 25.17 -14.01 -11.82
C ASN A 10 23.77 -14.53 -12.17
N GLU A 11 23.22 -15.41 -11.34
CA GLU A 11 21.93 -16.07 -11.58
C GLU A 11 20.79 -15.50 -10.73
N THR A 12 21.11 -14.82 -9.62
CA THR A 12 20.09 -14.31 -8.69
C THR A 12 20.48 -12.99 -8.05
N LEU A 13 19.59 -11.99 -8.13
CA LEU A 13 19.64 -10.79 -7.30
C LEU A 13 18.49 -10.80 -6.31
N GLU A 14 18.79 -10.87 -5.02
CA GLU A 14 17.80 -10.91 -3.95
C GLU A 14 17.81 -9.60 -3.16
N PHE A 15 16.65 -8.94 -3.14
CA PHE A 15 16.39 -7.77 -2.32
C PHE A 15 15.47 -8.17 -1.16
N ARG A 16 15.90 -7.89 0.07
CA ARG A 16 15.14 -8.21 1.29
C ARG A 16 14.66 -6.95 1.98
N GLN A 17 13.46 -7.02 2.55
CA GLN A 17 12.99 -5.98 3.45
C GLN A 17 13.97 -5.84 4.63
N ASP A 18 14.24 -4.60 5.02
CA ASP A 18 15.28 -4.15 5.91
C ASP A 18 14.92 -4.61 7.32
N ARG A 19 15.81 -5.40 7.88
CA ARG A 19 15.64 -5.98 9.21
C ARG A 19 15.60 -4.88 10.27
N PHE A 20 16.32 -3.77 10.06
CA PHE A 20 16.36 -2.69 11.04
C PHE A 20 14.96 -2.11 11.29
N THR A 21 14.20 -1.82 10.23
CA THR A 21 12.85 -1.25 10.37
C THR A 21 11.89 -2.23 11.07
N ARG A 22 12.02 -3.55 10.80
CA ARG A 22 11.23 -4.58 11.50
C ARG A 22 11.61 -4.69 12.98
N ILE A 23 12.91 -4.73 13.28
CA ILE A 23 13.43 -4.82 14.65
C ILE A 23 13.02 -3.58 15.44
N LEU A 24 13.17 -2.39 14.86
CA LEU A 24 12.76 -1.13 15.48
C LEU A 24 11.26 -1.14 15.82
N ALA A 25 10.40 -1.60 14.92
CA ALA A 25 8.97 -1.73 15.21
C ALA A 25 8.69 -2.69 16.38
N ILE A 26 9.42 -3.81 16.47
CA ILE A 26 9.29 -4.76 17.59
C ILE A 26 9.79 -4.15 18.90
N VAL A 27 10.92 -3.47 18.90
CA VAL A 27 11.48 -2.79 20.08
C VAL A 27 10.51 -1.73 20.59
N ILE A 28 9.93 -0.92 19.69
CA ILE A 28 8.91 0.08 20.03
C ILE A 28 7.67 -0.59 20.67
N ILE A 29 7.22 -1.73 20.12
CA ILE A 29 6.10 -2.50 20.70
C ILE A 29 6.43 -2.98 22.12
N ILE A 30 7.63 -3.52 22.34
CA ILE A 30 8.04 -4.03 23.66
C ILE A 30 8.14 -2.89 24.68
N ILE A 31 8.84 -1.82 24.35
CA ILE A 31 9.00 -0.66 25.23
C ILE A 31 7.64 -0.03 25.53
N GLY A 32 6.81 0.19 24.51
CA GLY A 32 5.47 0.74 24.68
C GLY A 32 4.57 -0.17 25.51
N GLY A 33 4.62 -1.49 25.28
CA GLY A 33 3.86 -2.46 26.05
C GLY A 33 4.25 -2.51 27.53
N LEU A 34 5.55 -2.47 27.84
CA LEU A 34 6.04 -2.41 29.23
C LEU A 34 5.64 -1.11 29.92
N ALA A 35 5.82 0.04 29.24
CA ALA A 35 5.39 1.33 29.78
C ALA A 35 3.88 1.38 30.02
N PHE A 36 3.07 0.88 29.08
CA PHE A 36 1.63 0.80 29.24
C PHE A 36 1.23 -0.09 30.42
N ALA A 37 1.83 -1.27 30.55
CA ALA A 37 1.56 -2.19 31.65
C ALA A 37 1.89 -1.59 33.02
N LEU A 38 3.05 -0.91 33.14
CA LEU A 38 3.45 -0.22 34.36
C LEU A 38 2.49 0.93 34.69
N GLY A 39 2.17 1.80 33.72
CA GLY A 39 1.24 2.91 33.93
C GLY A 39 -0.18 2.43 34.28
N ALA A 40 -0.66 1.37 33.62
CA ALA A 40 -1.96 0.77 33.93
C ALA A 40 -2.00 0.16 35.33
N LEU A 41 -0.90 -0.45 35.79
CA LEU A 41 -0.80 -1.00 37.14
C LEU A 41 -0.82 0.11 38.20
N LEU A 42 -0.11 1.21 37.97
CA LEU A 42 -0.15 2.40 38.85
C LEU A 42 -1.57 2.99 38.93
N LEU A 43 -2.26 3.13 37.79
CA LEU A 43 -3.64 3.59 37.75
C LEU A 43 -4.60 2.63 38.49
N ALA A 44 -4.42 1.32 38.33
CA ALA A 44 -5.23 0.30 39.00
C ALA A 44 -4.98 0.24 40.51
N ALA A 45 -3.78 0.61 40.97
CA ALA A 45 -3.45 0.75 42.38
C ALA A 45 -4.07 1.99 43.05
N GLY A 46 -4.79 2.83 42.29
CA GLY A 46 -5.43 4.05 42.78
C GLY A 46 -4.52 5.28 42.79
N GLU A 47 -3.28 5.15 42.34
CA GLU A 47 -2.32 6.25 42.24
C GLU A 47 -2.53 7.04 40.95
N ILE A 48 -3.67 7.73 40.84
CA ILE A 48 -3.93 8.64 39.70
C ILE A 48 -3.03 9.87 39.85
N SER A 49 -1.83 9.75 39.30
CA SER A 49 -0.81 10.79 39.20
C SER A 49 -0.58 11.18 37.73
N ASP A 50 -0.04 12.37 37.51
CA ASP A 50 0.52 12.82 36.23
C ASP A 50 1.45 11.78 35.61
N VAL A 51 2.37 11.22 36.41
CA VAL A 51 3.31 10.17 35.99
C VAL A 51 2.58 8.92 35.52
N SER A 52 1.56 8.45 36.25
CA SER A 52 0.78 7.26 35.87
C SER A 52 0.04 7.43 34.54
N LEU A 53 -0.57 8.61 34.32
CA LEU A 53 -1.32 8.95 33.11
C LEU A 53 -0.41 9.13 31.90
N ILE A 54 0.73 9.83 32.07
CA ILE A 54 1.74 10.00 31.02
C ILE A 54 2.35 8.64 30.63
N THR A 55 2.67 7.81 31.63
CA THR A 55 3.31 6.51 31.39
C THR A 55 2.33 5.54 30.70
N ALA A 56 1.08 5.47 31.15
CA ALA A 56 0.04 4.67 30.50
C ALA A 56 -0.26 5.19 29.09
N GLY A 57 -0.51 6.51 28.95
CA GLY A 57 -0.85 7.13 27.68
C GLY A 57 0.27 7.03 26.65
N GLY A 58 1.49 7.41 27.04
CA GLY A 58 2.69 7.30 26.21
C GLY A 58 2.98 5.85 25.83
N GLY A 59 2.93 4.92 26.78
CA GLY A 59 3.11 3.49 26.51
C GLY A 59 2.12 2.97 25.46
N LEU A 60 0.83 3.32 25.60
CA LEU A 60 -0.21 2.97 24.64
C LEU A 60 0.05 3.57 23.25
N MET A 61 0.55 4.81 23.18
CA MET A 61 0.93 5.45 21.92
C MET A 61 2.07 4.71 21.22
N PHE A 62 3.15 4.39 21.94
CA PHE A 62 4.28 3.66 21.38
C PHE A 62 3.87 2.26 20.93
N LEU A 63 3.08 1.55 21.74
CA LEU A 63 2.54 0.24 21.41
C LEU A 63 1.73 0.28 20.09
N CYS A 64 0.77 1.21 20.00
CA CYS A 64 -0.09 1.35 18.83
C CYS A 64 0.69 1.80 17.59
N GLY A 65 1.61 2.76 17.74
CA GLY A 65 2.48 3.22 16.65
C GLY A 65 3.37 2.09 16.11
N GLY A 66 3.92 1.26 17.00
CA GLY A 66 4.69 0.07 16.63
C GLY A 66 3.84 -0.98 15.91
N LEU A 67 2.61 -1.24 16.37
CA LEU A 67 1.67 -2.13 15.69
C LEU A 67 1.28 -1.63 14.29
N LEU A 68 0.97 -0.33 14.14
CA LEU A 68 0.66 0.27 12.84
C LEU A 68 1.86 0.18 11.88
N SER A 69 3.06 0.48 12.36
CA SER A 69 4.31 0.32 11.58
C SER A 69 4.47 -1.12 11.10
N ARG A 70 4.28 -2.10 12.01
CA ARG A 70 4.34 -3.53 11.66
C ARG A 70 3.27 -3.94 10.64
N MET A 71 2.04 -3.44 10.76
CA MET A 71 0.97 -3.68 9.79
C MET A 71 1.30 -3.10 8.41
N GLN A 72 1.90 -1.91 8.35
CA GLN A 72 2.35 -1.33 7.09
C GLN A 72 3.45 -2.16 6.44
N LEU A 73 4.44 -2.62 7.23
CA LEU A 73 5.53 -3.46 6.72
C LEU A 73 5.04 -4.77 6.11
N LYS A 74 3.98 -5.38 6.67
CA LYS A 74 3.37 -6.61 6.14
C LYS A 74 2.74 -6.44 4.76
N ARG A 75 2.32 -5.23 4.38
CA ARG A 75 1.74 -4.99 3.05
C ARG A 75 2.82 -5.07 1.97
N ILE A 76 4.03 -4.67 2.32
CA ILE A 76 5.17 -4.61 1.41
C ILE A 76 5.71 -6.03 1.20
N PRO A 77 6.06 -6.45 -0.04
CA PRO A 77 6.66 -7.77 -0.25
C PRO A 77 7.86 -7.98 0.67
N ALA A 78 8.01 -9.17 1.26
CA ALA A 78 9.16 -9.47 2.09
C ALA A 78 10.45 -9.54 1.26
N ARG A 79 10.37 -10.08 0.04
CA ARG A 79 11.52 -10.26 -0.85
C ARG A 79 11.15 -10.01 -2.31
N LEU A 80 12.12 -9.48 -3.05
CA LEU A 80 12.11 -9.37 -4.50
C LEU A 80 13.33 -10.13 -5.00
N ILE A 81 13.10 -11.24 -5.72
CA ILE A 81 14.14 -12.16 -6.16
C ILE A 81 14.15 -12.16 -7.69
N PHE A 82 15.15 -11.51 -8.29
CA PHE A 82 15.37 -11.55 -9.72
C PHE A 82 16.12 -12.82 -10.06
N ARG A 83 15.55 -13.65 -10.93
CA ARG A 83 16.07 -14.96 -11.33
C ARG A 83 16.32 -14.97 -12.83
N SER A 84 17.58 -14.91 -13.25
CA SER A 84 17.93 -14.84 -14.68
C SER A 84 17.83 -16.20 -15.38
N ASP A 85 18.03 -17.29 -14.64
CA ASP A 85 17.79 -18.67 -15.05
C ASP A 85 16.33 -18.91 -15.45
N MET A 86 15.42 -18.35 -14.66
CA MET A 86 13.96 -18.47 -14.83
C MET A 86 13.35 -17.35 -15.68
N GLY A 87 14.09 -16.27 -15.93
CA GLY A 87 13.60 -15.11 -16.68
C GLY A 87 12.49 -14.34 -15.98
N CYS A 88 12.49 -14.30 -14.66
CA CYS A 88 11.41 -13.70 -13.87
C CYS A 88 11.87 -12.98 -12.61
N LEU A 89 11.05 -12.03 -12.17
CA LEU A 89 11.06 -11.44 -10.85
C LEU A 89 10.06 -12.23 -9.99
N GLN A 90 10.59 -12.98 -9.04
CA GLN A 90 9.79 -13.64 -8.02
C GLN A 90 9.56 -12.67 -6.85
N ILE A 91 8.31 -12.54 -6.44
CA ILE A 91 7.84 -11.65 -5.38
C ILE A 91 7.38 -12.56 -4.26
N GLU A 92 7.99 -12.42 -3.09
CA GLU A 92 7.60 -13.19 -1.91
C GLU A 92 6.98 -12.24 -0.90
N ASP A 93 5.76 -12.53 -0.49
CA ASP A 93 5.08 -11.76 0.53
C ASP A 93 5.48 -12.20 1.95
N SER A 94 5.12 -11.40 2.96
CA SER A 94 5.40 -11.70 4.36
C SER A 94 4.74 -12.99 4.87
N ASP A 95 3.65 -13.43 4.22
CA ASP A 95 2.93 -14.66 4.55
C ASP A 95 3.43 -15.88 3.73
N GLY A 96 4.55 -15.75 3.01
CA GLY A 96 5.18 -16.83 2.25
C GLY A 96 4.56 -17.13 0.88
N GLN A 97 3.49 -16.42 0.50
CA GLN A 97 2.94 -16.49 -0.85
C GLN A 97 3.93 -15.94 -1.87
N THR A 98 4.05 -16.63 -3.00
CA THR A 98 4.94 -16.24 -4.10
C THR A 98 4.15 -15.87 -5.34
N GLY A 99 4.58 -14.80 -6.00
CA GLY A 99 4.14 -14.42 -7.33
C GLY A 99 5.32 -14.28 -8.27
N GLU A 100 5.10 -14.48 -9.56
CA GLU A 100 6.13 -14.29 -10.58
C GLU A 100 5.71 -13.20 -11.56
N LEU A 101 6.65 -12.34 -11.93
CA LEU A 101 6.54 -11.40 -13.02
C LEU A 101 7.64 -11.72 -14.03
N GLY A 102 7.27 -12.13 -15.25
CA GLY A 102 8.25 -12.41 -16.30
C GLY A 102 9.03 -11.15 -16.70
N PHE A 103 10.33 -11.28 -16.99
CA PHE A 103 11.15 -10.17 -17.48
C PHE A 103 10.68 -9.64 -18.83
N GLY A 104 9.93 -10.44 -19.61
CA GLY A 104 9.22 -9.96 -20.79
C GLY A 104 8.28 -8.80 -20.51
N ASP A 105 7.74 -8.67 -19.29
CA ASP A 105 6.84 -7.56 -18.91
C ASP A 105 7.62 -6.32 -18.43
N ILE A 106 8.95 -6.36 -18.42
CA ILE A 106 9.84 -5.26 -18.03
C ILE A 106 10.46 -4.66 -19.31
N THR A 107 10.24 -3.37 -19.54
CA THR A 107 10.82 -2.63 -20.68
C THR A 107 12.18 -2.03 -20.37
N GLY A 108 12.46 -1.77 -19.09
CA GLY A 108 13.74 -1.24 -18.68
C GLY A 108 13.82 -0.93 -17.20
N VAL A 109 14.87 -0.23 -16.83
CA VAL A 109 15.12 0.24 -15.47
C VAL A 109 15.34 1.76 -15.50
N THR A 110 14.86 2.45 -14.47
CA THR A 110 14.89 3.92 -14.42
C THR A 110 15.17 4.45 -13.01
N MET A 111 15.63 5.69 -12.93
CA MET A 111 15.90 6.37 -11.67
C MET A 111 14.84 7.44 -11.37
N ARG A 112 14.38 7.50 -10.13
CA ARG A 112 13.47 8.54 -9.64
C ARG A 112 14.09 9.31 -8.49
N LEU A 113 13.83 10.61 -8.39
CA LEU A 113 14.21 11.42 -7.23
C LEU A 113 13.11 11.40 -6.16
N ARG A 114 13.52 11.15 -4.92
CA ARG A 114 12.68 11.23 -3.72
C ARG A 114 13.17 12.37 -2.85
N GLY A 115 12.41 13.46 -2.84
CA GLY A 115 12.81 14.69 -2.15
C GLY A 115 14.14 15.22 -2.68
N ARG A 116 14.90 15.94 -1.84
CA ARG A 116 16.16 16.59 -2.26
C ARG A 116 17.38 15.67 -2.35
N ARG A 117 17.38 14.50 -1.71
CA ARG A 117 18.63 13.72 -1.47
C ARG A 117 18.51 12.20 -1.58
N ARG A 118 17.38 11.66 -2.05
CA ARG A 118 17.25 10.21 -2.27
C ARG A 118 16.95 9.90 -3.73
N TYR A 119 17.56 8.83 -4.20
CA TYR A 119 17.43 8.31 -5.56
C TYR A 119 16.85 6.91 -5.46
N ILE A 120 15.79 6.63 -6.21
CA ILE A 120 15.11 5.34 -6.24
C ILE A 120 15.45 4.66 -7.56
N ALA A 121 15.95 3.44 -7.52
CA ALA A 121 16.02 2.56 -8.68
C ALA A 121 14.67 1.84 -8.83
N ALA A 122 14.06 1.94 -10.01
CA ALA A 122 12.75 1.38 -10.32
C ALA A 122 12.80 0.57 -11.62
N LEU A 123 11.93 -0.44 -11.72
CA LEU A 123 11.65 -1.14 -12.98
C LEU A 123 10.56 -0.40 -13.73
N LEU A 124 10.68 -0.31 -15.04
CA LEU A 124 9.62 0.13 -15.94
C LEU A 124 9.00 -1.11 -16.59
N ARG A 125 7.69 -1.27 -16.45
CA ARG A 125 6.94 -2.36 -17.10
C ARG A 125 6.45 -1.96 -18.48
N ARG A 126 6.13 -2.95 -19.34
CA ARG A 126 5.52 -2.73 -20.66
C ARG A 126 4.24 -1.94 -20.61
N ASN A 127 3.45 -2.15 -19.57
CA ASN A 127 2.21 -1.42 -19.35
C ASN A 127 2.44 0.03 -18.88
N GLY A 128 3.69 0.50 -18.72
CA GLY A 128 4.08 1.83 -18.23
C GLY A 128 4.15 1.98 -16.71
N ALA A 129 3.86 0.92 -15.94
CA ALA A 129 3.93 0.98 -14.48
C ALA A 129 5.37 1.00 -13.97
N TRP A 130 5.66 1.75 -12.90
CA TRP A 130 6.91 1.59 -12.17
C TRP A 130 6.78 0.68 -10.98
N TRP A 131 7.85 -0.08 -10.77
CA TRP A 131 8.08 -0.81 -9.55
C TRP A 131 9.34 -0.28 -8.88
N ASP A 132 9.18 0.44 -7.78
CA ASP A 132 10.34 0.86 -6.99
C ASP A 132 11.02 -0.35 -6.34
N VAL A 133 12.32 -0.53 -6.59
CA VAL A 133 13.10 -1.69 -6.11
C VAL A 133 13.90 -1.34 -4.87
N CYS A 134 14.72 -0.27 -4.93
CA CYS A 134 15.59 0.15 -3.84
C CYS A 134 15.87 1.65 -3.88
N ASP A 135 16.28 2.24 -2.75
CA ASP A 135 16.70 3.64 -2.69
C ASP A 135 18.13 3.82 -2.21
N PHE A 136 18.71 4.95 -2.60
CA PHE A 136 20.07 5.31 -2.34
C PHE A 136 20.16 6.78 -1.95
N ASN A 137 21.07 7.10 -1.03
CA ASN A 137 21.36 8.48 -0.65
C ASN A 137 22.31 9.18 -1.64
N ARG A 138 22.87 8.43 -2.61
CA ARG A 138 23.83 8.94 -3.61
C ARG A 138 23.42 8.50 -5.01
N LYS A 139 23.46 9.42 -5.97
CA LYS A 139 23.12 9.19 -7.37
C LYS A 139 23.95 8.07 -7.99
N ALA A 140 25.27 8.11 -7.77
CA ALA A 140 26.20 7.11 -8.29
C ALA A 140 25.85 5.67 -7.85
N ASN A 141 25.38 5.47 -6.62
CA ASN A 141 24.98 4.15 -6.14
C ASN A 141 23.70 3.66 -6.83
N ALA A 142 22.74 4.57 -7.05
CA ALA A 142 21.53 4.26 -7.82
C ALA A 142 21.85 3.92 -9.27
N GLU A 143 22.72 4.69 -9.94
CA GLU A 143 23.16 4.42 -11.31
C GLU A 143 23.94 3.10 -11.44
N SER A 144 24.77 2.78 -10.46
CA SER A 144 25.46 1.47 -10.40
C SER A 144 24.45 0.33 -10.28
N MET A 145 23.46 0.46 -9.40
CA MET A 145 22.41 -0.54 -9.24
C MET A 145 21.55 -0.69 -10.50
N LEU A 146 21.19 0.42 -11.15
CA LEU A 146 20.43 0.40 -12.39
C LEU A 146 21.19 -0.33 -13.49
N ARG A 147 22.48 -0.06 -13.67
CA ARG A 147 23.32 -0.82 -14.61
C ARG A 147 23.35 -2.31 -14.28
N LYS A 148 23.46 -2.66 -12.99
CA LYS A 148 23.43 -4.06 -12.55
C LYS A 148 22.10 -4.74 -12.89
N LEU A 149 20.97 -4.10 -12.59
CA LEU A 149 19.63 -4.61 -12.91
C LEU A 149 19.40 -4.72 -14.42
N ASP A 150 19.78 -3.70 -15.19
CA ASP A 150 19.61 -3.66 -16.65
C ASP A 150 20.38 -4.81 -17.32
N ASN A 151 21.66 -4.98 -16.97
CA ASN A 151 22.49 -6.06 -17.48
C ASN A 151 21.94 -7.43 -17.09
N PHE A 152 21.45 -7.57 -15.85
CA PHE A 152 20.88 -8.82 -15.36
C PHE A 152 19.59 -9.21 -16.10
N ILE A 153 18.70 -8.25 -16.34
CA ILE A 153 17.44 -8.47 -17.05
C ILE A 153 17.67 -8.76 -18.54
N LYS A 154 18.58 -8.02 -19.20
CA LYS A 154 18.92 -8.22 -20.62
C LYS A 154 19.68 -9.52 -20.88
N GLY A 155 20.49 -9.97 -19.93
CA GLY A 155 21.24 -11.22 -20.03
C GLY A 155 20.44 -12.49 -19.69
N ALA A 156 19.21 -12.35 -19.22
CA ALA A 156 18.38 -13.47 -18.79
C ALA A 156 17.66 -14.16 -19.96
N ARG A 157 17.31 -15.44 -19.78
CA ARG A 157 16.42 -16.14 -20.73
C ARG A 157 15.03 -15.54 -20.62
N LEU A 158 14.51 -15.00 -21.72
CA LEU A 158 13.13 -14.50 -21.74
C LEU A 158 12.15 -15.66 -21.64
N ARG A 159 11.29 -15.62 -20.62
CA ARG A 159 10.19 -16.55 -20.47
C ARG A 159 8.88 -15.82 -20.75
N ASN A 160 7.95 -16.49 -21.43
CA ASN A 160 6.58 -16.02 -21.55
C ASN A 160 5.94 -15.89 -20.17
N GLU A 161 5.02 -14.94 -20.07
CA GLU A 161 4.31 -14.55 -18.86
C GLU A 161 3.73 -15.77 -18.11
N ARG A 162 4.30 -16.09 -16.95
CA ARG A 162 3.64 -16.93 -15.95
C ARG A 162 3.19 -16.03 -14.81
N TYR A 163 1.91 -15.74 -14.81
CA TYR A 163 1.31 -14.92 -13.77
C TYR A 163 0.85 -15.80 -12.61
N PRO A 164 0.90 -15.26 -11.36
CA PRO A 164 0.33 -15.94 -10.22
C PRO A 164 -1.17 -16.22 -10.46
N ALA A 165 -1.62 -17.41 -10.08
CA ALA A 165 -3.05 -17.71 -10.06
C ALA A 165 -3.75 -16.79 -9.07
N LEU A 166 -4.92 -16.26 -9.45
CA LEU A 166 -5.72 -15.46 -8.52
C LEU A 166 -6.21 -16.37 -7.39
N SER A 167 -5.88 -16.01 -6.14
CA SER A 167 -6.44 -16.69 -4.98
C SER A 167 -7.94 -16.40 -4.88
N THR A 168 -8.76 -17.45 -5.02
CA THR A 168 -10.23 -17.37 -4.94
C THR A 168 -10.74 -17.31 -3.49
N GLU A 169 -9.88 -17.55 -2.50
CA GLU A 169 -10.25 -17.50 -1.08
C GLU A 169 -10.49 -16.07 -0.57
N GLN A 170 -9.83 -15.08 -1.16
CA GLN A 170 -9.90 -13.68 -0.72
C GLN A 170 -10.54 -12.75 -1.76
N ILE A 171 -10.49 -13.13 -3.05
CA ILE A 171 -11.16 -12.42 -4.13
C ILE A 171 -12.25 -13.33 -4.69
N HIS A 172 -13.50 -13.00 -4.42
CA HIS A 172 -14.64 -13.68 -5.00
C HIS A 172 -14.89 -13.13 -6.41
N ILE A 173 -14.81 -14.02 -7.41
CA ILE A 173 -15.10 -13.69 -8.80
C ILE A 173 -16.50 -14.21 -9.14
N HIS A 174 -17.34 -13.35 -9.67
CA HIS A 174 -18.63 -13.72 -10.25
C HIS A 174 -18.68 -13.27 -11.70
N THR A 175 -18.69 -14.23 -12.62
CA THR A 175 -18.67 -13.99 -14.07
C THR A 175 -20.02 -14.34 -14.67
N THR A 176 -20.54 -13.41 -15.46
CA THR A 176 -21.72 -13.57 -16.31
C THR A 176 -21.35 -13.12 -17.73
N ASP A 177 -22.18 -13.44 -18.72
CA ASP A 177 -21.95 -13.01 -20.10
C ASP A 177 -21.86 -11.47 -20.21
N GLU A 178 -22.69 -10.76 -19.44
CA GLU A 178 -22.75 -9.31 -19.46
C GLU A 178 -21.63 -8.62 -18.67
N ARG A 179 -21.18 -9.24 -17.57
CA ARG A 179 -20.20 -8.61 -16.65
C ARG A 179 -19.42 -9.61 -15.81
N THR A 180 -18.23 -9.20 -15.40
CA THR A 180 -17.39 -9.89 -14.43
C THR A 180 -17.19 -9.01 -13.21
N VAL A 181 -17.46 -9.53 -12.02
CA VAL A 181 -17.37 -8.81 -10.75
C VAL A 181 -16.35 -9.46 -9.85
N TYR A 182 -15.38 -8.67 -9.38
CA TYR A 182 -14.37 -9.05 -8.40
C TYR A 182 -14.73 -8.39 -7.07
N ARG A 183 -14.89 -9.17 -6.00
CA ARG A 183 -15.23 -8.69 -4.66
C ARG A 183 -14.23 -9.16 -3.63
N TRP A 184 -13.84 -8.28 -2.71
CA TRP A 184 -12.99 -8.65 -1.58
C TRP A 184 -13.31 -7.81 -0.34
N GLN A 185 -12.96 -8.36 0.82
CA GLN A 185 -13.18 -7.72 2.10
C GLN A 185 -11.93 -7.03 2.61
N ASP A 186 -12.07 -5.80 3.10
CA ASP A 186 -10.99 -5.09 3.79
C ASP A 186 -10.88 -5.54 5.25
N ARG A 187 -10.30 -6.72 5.46
CA ARG A 187 -10.17 -7.32 6.80
C ARG A 187 -9.22 -6.55 7.73
N HIS A 188 -8.34 -5.71 7.17
CA HIS A 188 -7.35 -4.97 7.95
C HIS A 188 -7.83 -3.58 8.40
N SER A 189 -8.80 -2.97 7.72
CA SER A 189 -9.38 -1.69 8.12
C SER A 189 -9.98 -1.67 9.53
N PRO A 190 -10.77 -2.66 10.00
CA PRO A 190 -11.36 -2.59 11.34
C PRO A 190 -10.30 -2.71 12.44
N PHE A 191 -9.32 -3.61 12.29
CA PHE A 191 -8.23 -3.75 13.26
C PHE A 191 -7.32 -2.51 13.28
N ALA A 192 -6.99 -1.95 12.11
CA ALA A 192 -6.25 -0.70 12.04
C ALA A 192 -7.02 0.48 12.66
N ALA A 193 -8.34 0.56 12.47
CA ALA A 193 -9.20 1.57 13.08
C ALA A 193 -9.22 1.45 14.61
N LEU A 194 -9.27 0.22 15.15
CA LEU A 194 -9.17 -0.02 16.60
C LEU A 194 -7.81 0.43 17.15
N ILE A 195 -6.70 0.11 16.47
CA ILE A 195 -5.37 0.57 16.90
C ILE A 195 -5.27 2.10 16.85
N ILE A 196 -5.82 2.73 15.81
CA ILE A 196 -5.86 4.20 15.72
C ILE A 196 -6.67 4.78 16.88
N LEU A 197 -7.81 4.18 17.24
CA LEU A 197 -8.58 4.59 18.40
C LEU A 197 -7.74 4.53 19.69
N LEU A 198 -7.08 3.39 19.93
CA LEU A 198 -6.22 3.20 21.10
C LEU A 198 -5.04 4.17 21.11
N LEU A 199 -4.45 4.46 19.96
CA LEU A 199 -3.40 5.47 19.82
C LEU A 199 -3.89 6.84 20.31
N PHE A 200 -5.09 7.26 19.90
CA PHE A 200 -5.68 8.52 20.34
C PHE A 200 -6.13 8.50 21.81
N THR A 201 -6.57 7.35 22.34
CA THR A 201 -6.76 7.18 23.78
C THR A 201 -5.44 7.43 24.52
N GLY A 202 -4.33 6.91 24.00
CA GLY A 202 -3.00 7.12 24.57
C GLY A 202 -2.59 8.60 24.55
N VAL A 203 -2.82 9.29 23.43
CA VAL A 203 -2.59 10.75 23.31
C VAL A 203 -3.43 11.52 24.32
N ALA A 204 -4.71 11.17 24.48
CA ALA A 204 -5.60 11.83 25.41
C ALA A 204 -5.14 11.62 26.86
N LEU A 205 -4.80 10.40 27.26
CA LEU A 205 -4.28 10.08 28.60
C LEU A 205 -2.97 10.83 28.91
N ALA A 206 -2.03 10.84 27.96
CA ALA A 206 -0.77 11.57 28.14
C ALA A 206 -0.98 13.08 28.21
N GLY A 207 -1.88 13.62 27.38
CA GLY A 207 -2.26 15.04 27.40
C GLY A 207 -2.95 15.45 28.71
N LEU A 208 -3.82 14.59 29.24
CA LEU A 208 -4.45 14.79 30.56
C LEU A 208 -3.40 14.80 31.67
N GLY A 209 -2.48 13.83 31.69
CA GLY A 209 -1.38 13.80 32.66
C GLY A 209 -0.50 15.06 32.60
N ALA A 210 -0.19 15.56 31.40
CA ALA A 210 0.57 16.80 31.24
C ALA A 210 -0.22 18.06 31.64
N ALA A 211 -1.55 18.03 31.52
CA ALA A 211 -2.43 19.12 31.94
C ALA A 211 -2.56 19.20 33.46
N PHE A 212 -2.44 18.08 34.20
CA PHE A 212 -2.38 18.11 35.67
C PHE A 212 -1.17 18.87 36.21
N GLN A 213 -0.09 19.02 35.42
CA GLN A 213 1.11 19.75 35.81
C GLN A 213 1.04 21.27 35.59
N ASN A 214 0.10 21.76 34.77
CA ASN A 214 0.03 23.17 34.36
C ASN A 214 -1.39 23.69 34.57
N ASP A 215 -1.58 24.76 35.36
CA ASP A 215 -2.88 25.37 35.73
C ASP A 215 -3.76 25.88 34.56
N TRP A 216 -3.47 25.52 33.31
CA TRP A 216 -4.24 25.82 32.09
C TRP A 216 -5.47 24.90 31.92
N LEU A 217 -6.40 24.95 32.87
CA LEU A 217 -7.26 23.80 33.20
C LEU A 217 -8.68 23.66 32.61
N PRO A 218 -9.23 24.53 31.72
CA PRO A 218 -10.50 24.18 31.05
C PRO A 218 -10.35 23.83 29.56
N MET A 219 -9.61 24.63 28.79
CA MET A 219 -9.63 24.55 27.32
C MET A 219 -8.96 23.29 26.78
N GLY A 220 -7.87 22.83 27.43
CA GLY A 220 -7.16 21.60 27.05
C GLY A 220 -8.05 20.35 27.11
N TYR A 221 -8.90 20.24 28.13
CA TYR A 221 -9.85 19.13 28.28
C TYR A 221 -10.88 19.09 27.15
N TYR A 222 -11.45 20.24 26.78
CA TYR A 222 -12.41 20.31 25.68
C TYR A 222 -11.77 20.01 24.31
N VAL A 223 -10.54 20.47 24.08
CA VAL A 223 -9.82 20.19 22.82
C VAL A 223 -9.46 18.71 22.73
N VAL A 224 -8.91 18.12 23.79
CA VAL A 224 -8.55 16.68 23.82
C VAL A 224 -9.79 15.81 23.71
N GLY A 225 -10.85 16.12 24.46
CA GLY A 225 -12.13 15.41 24.41
C GLY A 225 -12.82 15.51 23.04
N GLY A 226 -12.80 16.70 22.42
CA GLY A 226 -13.35 16.92 21.08
C GLY A 226 -12.60 16.16 19.99
N LEU A 227 -11.26 16.18 20.02
CA LEU A 227 -10.43 15.38 19.12
C LEU A 227 -10.68 13.88 19.33
N TYR A 228 -10.69 13.42 20.58
CA TYR A 228 -10.97 12.03 20.91
C TYR A 228 -12.34 11.58 20.38
N GLY A 229 -13.39 12.38 20.59
CA GLY A 229 -14.73 12.10 20.08
C GLY A 229 -14.78 12.02 18.54
N ALA A 230 -14.09 12.92 17.84
CA ALA A 230 -14.00 12.89 16.38
C ALA A 230 -13.28 11.63 15.88
N PHE A 231 -12.18 11.23 16.52
CA PHE A 231 -11.45 10.00 16.17
C PHE A 231 -12.25 8.74 16.52
N MET A 232 -13.00 8.75 17.61
CA MET A 232 -13.89 7.65 17.97
C MET A 232 -15.01 7.48 16.94
N ALA A 233 -15.65 8.57 16.52
CA ALA A 233 -16.63 8.53 15.44
C ALA A 233 -16.02 8.00 14.13
N TYR A 234 -14.81 8.47 13.77
CA TYR A 234 -14.09 7.98 12.58
C TYR A 234 -13.75 6.49 12.67
N ALA A 235 -13.29 6.01 13.84
CA ALA A 235 -12.94 4.61 14.05
C ALA A 235 -14.18 3.72 13.96
N ILE A 236 -15.27 4.08 14.64
CA ILE A 236 -16.55 3.36 14.59
C ILE A 236 -17.06 3.32 13.14
N PHE A 237 -17.08 4.46 12.44
CA PHE A 237 -17.49 4.51 11.04
C PHE A 237 -16.60 3.62 10.15
N SER A 238 -15.29 3.61 10.37
CA SER A 238 -14.34 2.79 9.62
C SER A 238 -14.50 1.29 9.90
N ILE A 239 -14.79 0.91 11.15
CA ILE A 239 -15.08 -0.46 11.56
C ILE A 239 -16.38 -0.93 10.91
N ILE A 240 -17.47 -0.18 11.07
CA ILE A 240 -18.77 -0.46 10.44
C ILE A 240 -18.59 -0.61 8.94
N ARG A 241 -17.86 0.31 8.31
CA ARG A 241 -17.58 0.28 6.87
C ARG A 241 -16.76 -0.94 6.44
N GLY A 242 -15.78 -1.38 7.23
CA GLY A 242 -14.94 -2.54 6.92
C GLY A 242 -15.65 -3.89 7.11
N TYR A 243 -16.60 -3.98 8.04
CA TYR A 243 -17.38 -5.20 8.27
C TYR A 243 -18.62 -5.33 7.39
N LEU A 244 -19.29 -4.20 7.08
CA LEU A 244 -20.54 -4.20 6.34
C LEU A 244 -20.39 -4.02 4.84
N LEU A 245 -19.24 -3.51 4.35
CA LEU A 245 -19.04 -3.25 2.93
C LEU A 245 -17.91 -4.09 2.33
N ASP A 246 -18.20 -4.70 1.18
CA ASP A 246 -17.20 -5.31 0.32
C ASP A 246 -16.71 -4.26 -0.70
N ASN A 247 -15.41 -4.28 -0.99
CA ASN A 247 -14.88 -3.56 -2.14
C ASN A 247 -15.17 -4.38 -3.41
N PHE A 248 -15.46 -3.69 -4.51
CA PHE A 248 -15.65 -4.37 -5.78
C PHE A 248 -14.98 -3.63 -6.94
N ILE A 249 -14.64 -4.41 -7.96
CA ILE A 249 -14.37 -3.97 -9.32
C ILE A 249 -15.30 -4.76 -10.22
N TYR A 250 -15.95 -4.12 -11.19
CA TYR A 250 -16.60 -4.85 -12.27
C TYR A 250 -16.13 -4.36 -13.63
N ILE A 251 -16.14 -5.27 -14.59
CA ILE A 251 -15.90 -5.02 -16.00
C ILE A 251 -17.13 -5.55 -16.74
N ASP A 252 -17.82 -4.67 -17.47
CA ASP A 252 -18.86 -5.04 -18.42
C ASP A 252 -18.39 -4.74 -19.85
N GLN A 253 -19.28 -4.84 -20.83
CA GLN A 253 -18.97 -4.59 -22.24
C GLN A 253 -18.61 -3.13 -22.54
N TYR A 254 -18.97 -2.20 -21.65
CA TYR A 254 -18.91 -0.75 -21.89
C TYR A 254 -17.91 -0.05 -20.99
N LYS A 255 -17.67 -0.54 -19.78
CA LYS A 255 -16.87 0.13 -18.75
C LYS A 255 -16.25 -0.81 -17.73
N ILE A 256 -15.20 -0.30 -17.10
CA ILE A 256 -14.65 -0.78 -15.84
C ILE A 256 -15.01 0.22 -14.74
N ALA A 257 -15.48 -0.28 -13.59
CA ALA A 257 -15.84 0.58 -12.47
C ALA A 257 -15.51 -0.07 -11.13
N SER A 258 -15.35 0.77 -10.10
CA SER A 258 -15.09 0.30 -8.75
C SER A 258 -15.93 1.04 -7.73
N GLY A 259 -16.12 0.40 -6.59
CA GLY A 259 -16.94 0.94 -5.53
C GLY A 259 -16.95 0.08 -4.29
N ARG A 260 -17.96 0.33 -3.45
CA ARG A 260 -18.25 -0.48 -2.28
C ARG A 260 -19.72 -0.85 -2.27
N VAL A 261 -20.01 -2.08 -1.88
CA VAL A 261 -21.38 -2.62 -1.81
C VAL A 261 -21.61 -3.22 -0.43
N ALA A 262 -22.83 -3.11 0.08
CA ALA A 262 -23.18 -3.79 1.33
C ALA A 262 -23.06 -5.30 1.14
N ARG A 263 -22.50 -5.97 2.15
CA ARG A 263 -22.26 -7.40 2.14
C ARG A 263 -23.56 -8.17 1.90
N GLY A 264 -23.48 -9.21 1.07
CA GLY A 264 -24.64 -10.03 0.70
C GLY A 264 -25.64 -9.35 -0.24
N ARG A 265 -25.46 -8.08 -0.61
CA ARG A 265 -26.29 -7.44 -1.64
C ARG A 265 -25.76 -7.71 -3.06
N GLU A 266 -26.68 -7.90 -3.98
CA GLU A 266 -26.37 -7.91 -5.40
C GLU A 266 -25.92 -6.54 -5.89
N LEU A 267 -24.97 -6.54 -6.81
CA LEU A 267 -24.56 -5.32 -7.49
C LEU A 267 -25.63 -4.98 -8.54
N LYS A 268 -26.44 -3.95 -8.31
CA LYS A 268 -27.27 -3.36 -9.38
C LYS A 268 -26.35 -2.63 -10.37
N ARG A 269 -26.68 -2.61 -11.68
CA ARG A 269 -25.83 -2.12 -12.80
C ARG A 269 -25.14 -0.76 -12.55
N ASN A 270 -25.70 0.13 -11.71
CA ASN A 270 -25.12 1.44 -11.40
C ASN A 270 -24.99 1.75 -9.90
N ALA A 271 -25.23 0.79 -9.00
CA ALA A 271 -25.24 1.06 -7.56
C ALA A 271 -23.82 1.11 -6.99
N GLY A 272 -23.44 2.27 -6.44
CA GLY A 272 -22.25 2.42 -5.60
C GLY A 272 -20.91 2.54 -6.32
N SER A 273 -20.89 2.64 -7.66
CA SER A 273 -19.66 2.92 -8.40
C SER A 273 -19.24 4.37 -8.16
N LYS A 274 -18.11 4.55 -7.47
CA LYS A 274 -17.57 5.89 -7.16
C LYS A 274 -16.77 6.45 -8.33
N HIS A 275 -16.21 5.56 -9.13
CA HIS A 275 -15.38 5.87 -10.29
C HIS A 275 -15.59 4.82 -11.38
N SER A 276 -15.65 5.26 -12.64
CA SER A 276 -15.79 4.40 -13.80
C SER A 276 -15.02 4.96 -14.99
N LEU A 277 -14.51 4.08 -15.85
CA LEU A 277 -13.90 4.42 -17.13
C LEU A 277 -14.51 3.56 -18.22
N GLU A 278 -14.88 4.18 -19.34
CA GLU A 278 -15.33 3.45 -20.53
C GLU A 278 -14.23 2.51 -21.04
N LEU A 279 -14.61 1.30 -21.42
CA LEU A 279 -13.69 0.27 -21.87
C LEU A 279 -13.02 0.64 -23.20
N SER A 280 -13.70 1.41 -24.05
CA SER A 280 -13.16 1.98 -25.28
C SER A 280 -12.06 3.02 -25.04
N LYS A 281 -12.09 3.71 -23.90
CA LYS A 281 -11.08 4.69 -23.49
C LYS A 281 -9.97 4.07 -22.67
N LEU A 282 -10.13 2.83 -22.22
CA LEU A 282 -9.17 2.13 -21.39
C LEU A 282 -7.89 1.86 -22.18
N LYS A 283 -6.79 2.50 -21.76
CA LYS A 283 -5.46 2.29 -22.33
C LYS A 283 -4.63 1.30 -21.52
N SER A 284 -4.68 1.43 -20.19
CA SER A 284 -3.82 0.64 -19.31
C SER A 284 -4.47 0.37 -17.95
N ILE A 285 -4.16 -0.81 -17.39
CA ILE A 285 -4.42 -1.18 -16.00
C ILE A 285 -3.07 -1.50 -15.38
N GLN A 286 -2.71 -0.77 -14.33
CA GLN A 286 -1.39 -0.86 -13.70
C GLN A 286 -1.50 -1.10 -12.22
N PHE A 287 -0.86 -2.16 -11.73
CA PHE A 287 -0.53 -2.25 -10.31
C PHE A 287 0.66 -1.33 -10.02
N SER A 288 0.48 -0.41 -9.08
CA SER A 288 1.56 0.42 -8.55
C SER A 288 1.66 0.24 -7.05
N PHE A 289 2.89 0.03 -6.61
CA PHE A 289 3.25 -0.05 -5.21
C PHE A 289 3.98 1.24 -4.80
N ASP A 290 3.32 2.02 -3.95
CA ASP A 290 3.96 3.16 -3.29
C ASP A 290 4.55 2.70 -1.96
N SER A 291 5.85 2.42 -1.99
CA SER A 291 6.64 2.02 -0.84
C SER A 291 6.62 3.01 0.33
N ILE A 292 6.28 4.29 0.08
CA ILE A 292 6.30 5.37 1.06
C ILE A 292 4.98 5.42 1.81
N ALA A 293 3.87 5.39 1.06
CA ALA A 293 2.54 5.38 1.66
C ALA A 293 2.20 4.01 2.26
N GLY A 294 2.89 2.93 1.85
CA GLY A 294 2.49 1.56 2.18
C GLY A 294 1.11 1.23 1.63
N VAL A 295 0.70 1.94 0.56
CA VAL A 295 -0.60 1.82 -0.08
C VAL A 295 -0.41 1.23 -1.46
N GLN A 296 -1.02 0.08 -1.67
CA GLN A 296 -1.10 -0.58 -2.97
C GLN A 296 -2.33 -0.10 -3.72
N ARG A 297 -2.14 0.18 -5.01
CA ARG A 297 -3.18 0.74 -5.86
C ARG A 297 -3.17 0.07 -7.22
N ILE A 298 -4.36 -0.16 -7.77
CA ILE A 298 -4.54 -0.38 -9.20
C ILE A 298 -4.95 0.96 -9.82
N PHE A 299 -4.21 1.38 -10.83
CA PHE A 299 -4.51 2.52 -11.68
C PHE A 299 -5.18 2.01 -12.95
N VAL A 300 -6.33 2.57 -13.25
CA VAL A 300 -7.07 2.31 -14.49
C VAL A 300 -7.04 3.63 -15.27
N MET A 301 -6.45 3.62 -16.46
CA MET A 301 -6.06 4.86 -17.13
C MET A 301 -6.55 4.89 -18.57
N ASP A 302 -6.97 6.08 -18.98
CA ASP A 302 -7.17 6.42 -20.39
C ASP A 302 -5.85 6.88 -21.03
N GLN A 303 -5.88 7.05 -22.35
CA GLN A 303 -4.73 7.49 -23.13
C GLN A 303 -4.14 8.81 -22.59
N LYS A 304 -4.99 9.80 -22.31
CA LYS A 304 -4.57 11.12 -21.85
C LYS A 304 -3.88 11.06 -20.49
N THR A 305 -4.43 10.27 -19.55
CA THR A 305 -3.86 10.07 -18.22
C THR A 305 -2.54 9.33 -18.31
N PHE A 306 -2.47 8.31 -19.17
CA PHE A 306 -1.25 7.55 -19.44
C PHE A 306 -0.13 8.45 -19.99
N GLU A 307 -0.40 9.22 -21.05
CA GLU A 307 0.56 10.15 -21.66
C GLU A 307 0.99 11.25 -20.68
N THR A 308 0.05 11.80 -19.90
CA THR A 308 0.36 12.84 -18.91
C THR A 308 1.32 12.30 -17.85
N ILE A 309 1.09 11.07 -17.41
CA ILE A 309 1.96 10.38 -16.48
C ILE A 309 3.31 10.15 -17.17
N ASP A 310 3.37 9.46 -18.30
CA ASP A 310 4.61 9.12 -19.01
C ASP A 310 5.49 10.36 -19.34
N ALA A 311 4.90 11.40 -19.91
CA ALA A 311 5.60 12.66 -20.24
C ALA A 311 6.16 13.37 -19.00
N GLN A 312 5.46 13.29 -17.87
CA GLN A 312 5.94 13.87 -16.60
C GLN A 312 7.10 13.07 -16.01
N HIS A 313 7.12 11.75 -16.21
CA HIS A 313 8.18 10.89 -15.71
C HIS A 313 9.48 10.98 -16.50
N ASN A 314 9.39 11.22 -17.82
CA ASN A 314 10.56 11.48 -18.66
C ASN A 314 11.12 12.90 -18.47
N SER A 315 10.41 13.78 -17.77
CA SER A 315 10.88 15.14 -17.48
C SER A 315 11.66 15.22 -16.16
N THR A 316 12.98 15.20 -16.28
CA THR A 316 13.90 15.42 -15.15
C THR A 316 13.81 16.88 -14.66
N GLY A 317 13.46 17.09 -13.38
CA GLY A 317 14.07 18.17 -12.61
C GLY A 317 13.32 19.49 -12.30
N GLN A 318 11.98 19.59 -12.34
CA GLN A 318 11.32 20.83 -11.86
C GLN A 318 10.17 20.62 -10.86
N PHE A 319 10.31 21.27 -9.70
CA PHE A 319 9.40 21.24 -8.54
C PHE A 319 7.96 21.68 -8.88
N GLY A 320 7.77 22.56 -9.88
CA GLY A 320 6.45 22.98 -10.37
C GLY A 320 5.62 21.83 -10.97
N LYS A 321 6.25 20.73 -11.39
CA LYS A 321 5.57 19.54 -11.93
C LYS A 321 5.12 18.55 -10.84
N PHE A 322 5.55 18.72 -9.59
CA PHE A 322 5.12 17.87 -8.46
C PHE A 322 3.63 18.03 -8.13
N PHE A 323 3.10 19.26 -8.18
CA PHE A 323 1.66 19.50 -8.05
C PHE A 323 0.89 18.98 -9.27
N GLY A 324 1.49 19.01 -10.47
CA GLY A 324 0.96 18.36 -11.67
C GLY A 324 0.85 16.83 -11.51
N ILE A 325 1.88 16.19 -10.95
CA ILE A 325 1.90 14.76 -10.59
C ILE A 325 0.82 14.46 -9.55
N ILE A 326 0.72 15.24 -8.48
CA ILE A 326 -0.33 15.04 -7.47
C ILE A 326 -1.72 15.23 -8.11
N LYS A 327 -1.93 16.25 -8.94
CA LYS A 327 -3.23 16.54 -9.57
C LYS A 327 -3.63 15.53 -10.65
N ALA A 328 -2.73 15.14 -11.55
CA ALA A 328 -2.96 14.11 -12.58
C ALA A 328 -3.18 12.74 -11.93
N SER A 329 -2.40 12.46 -10.89
CA SER A 329 -2.56 11.22 -10.16
C SER A 329 -3.86 11.23 -9.33
N LEU A 330 -4.26 12.35 -8.72
CA LEU A 330 -5.55 12.53 -8.04
C LEU A 330 -6.77 12.42 -8.98
N THR A 331 -6.60 12.65 -10.28
CA THR A 331 -7.68 12.57 -11.29
C THR A 331 -7.79 11.21 -11.95
N GLY A 332 -6.74 10.37 -11.90
CA GLY A 332 -6.78 9.01 -12.42
C GLY A 332 -7.74 8.09 -11.65
N PHE A 333 -8.38 7.15 -12.36
CA PHE A 333 -9.26 6.15 -11.75
C PHE A 333 -8.42 5.16 -10.92
N ARG A 334 -8.33 5.45 -9.63
CA ARG A 334 -7.50 4.74 -8.64
C ARG A 334 -8.34 3.85 -7.75
N ILE A 335 -7.89 2.62 -7.61
CA ILE A 335 -8.53 1.62 -6.77
C ILE A 335 -7.53 1.26 -5.68
N VAL A 336 -7.83 1.66 -4.44
CA VAL A 336 -6.98 1.33 -3.29
C VAL A 336 -7.29 -0.09 -2.86
N MET A 337 -6.25 -0.94 -2.85
CA MET A 337 -6.40 -2.38 -2.69
C MET A 337 -6.21 -2.78 -1.24
N PHE A 338 -7.06 -2.27 -0.35
CA PHE A 338 -7.00 -2.66 1.06
C PHE A 338 -7.41 -4.12 1.24
N GLY A 339 -6.75 -4.82 2.17
CA GLY A 339 -7.07 -6.22 2.50
C GLY A 339 -6.39 -7.26 1.60
N LEU A 340 -5.72 -6.85 0.53
CA LEU A 340 -4.99 -7.73 -0.38
C LEU A 340 -3.48 -7.50 -0.24
N ASN A 341 -2.70 -8.55 -0.47
CA ASN A 341 -1.25 -8.45 -0.54
C ASN A 341 -0.75 -8.17 -1.96
N SER A 342 0.56 -7.92 -2.10
CA SER A 342 1.17 -7.58 -3.39
C SER A 342 1.00 -8.66 -4.45
N VAL A 343 1.08 -9.93 -4.06
CA VAL A 343 0.96 -11.08 -4.98
C VAL A 343 -0.46 -11.20 -5.51
N GLN A 344 -1.46 -11.05 -4.64
CA GLN A 344 -2.88 -11.08 -5.00
C GLN A 344 -3.27 -9.90 -5.88
N ILE A 345 -2.73 -8.72 -5.62
CA ILE A 345 -3.02 -7.54 -6.43
C ILE A 345 -2.38 -7.66 -7.81
N LEU A 346 -1.16 -8.20 -7.90
CA LEU A 346 -0.53 -8.51 -9.18
C LEU A 346 -1.38 -9.52 -9.96
N ALA A 347 -1.84 -10.60 -9.32
CA ALA A 347 -2.74 -11.57 -9.94
C ALA A 347 -4.05 -10.91 -10.40
N LEU A 348 -4.61 -10.00 -9.60
CA LEU A 348 -5.84 -9.28 -9.93
C LEU A 348 -5.65 -8.33 -11.11
N GLU A 349 -4.55 -7.57 -11.16
CA GLU A 349 -4.20 -6.73 -12.32
C GLU A 349 -4.20 -7.55 -13.61
N VAL A 350 -3.52 -8.70 -13.60
CA VAL A 350 -3.44 -9.59 -14.77
C VAL A 350 -4.82 -10.09 -15.19
N HIS A 351 -5.64 -10.54 -14.22
CA HIS A 351 -6.99 -10.98 -14.49
C HIS A 351 -7.87 -9.87 -15.05
N LEU A 352 -7.78 -8.65 -14.50
CA LEU A 352 -8.51 -7.49 -15.00
C LEU A 352 -8.10 -7.14 -16.43
N ARG A 353 -6.80 -7.21 -16.77
CA ARG A 353 -6.32 -6.98 -18.14
C ARG A 353 -6.88 -8.03 -19.10
N ARG A 354 -6.77 -9.31 -18.75
CA ARG A 354 -7.31 -10.40 -19.60
C ARG A 354 -8.80 -10.26 -19.84
N GLU A 355 -9.54 -9.94 -18.80
CA GLU A 355 -11.00 -9.78 -18.89
C GLU A 355 -11.39 -8.53 -19.69
N ALA A 356 -10.68 -7.41 -19.51
CA ALA A 356 -10.87 -6.22 -20.33
C ALA A 356 -10.59 -6.50 -21.82
N ARG A 357 -9.50 -7.21 -22.16
CA ARG A 357 -9.21 -7.64 -23.55
C ARG A 357 -10.30 -8.54 -24.10
N ARG A 358 -10.75 -9.53 -23.32
CA ARG A 358 -11.85 -10.44 -23.70
C ARG A 358 -13.13 -9.68 -24.03
N ARG A 359 -13.37 -8.56 -23.35
CA ARG A 359 -14.53 -7.68 -23.56
C ARG A 359 -14.30 -6.57 -24.59
N GLY A 360 -13.18 -6.61 -25.34
CA GLY A 360 -12.92 -5.72 -26.47
C GLY A 360 -12.06 -4.49 -26.18
N ALA A 361 -11.47 -4.38 -24.98
CA ALA A 361 -10.54 -3.29 -24.67
C ALA A 361 -9.23 -3.43 -25.46
N GLN A 362 -8.80 -2.35 -26.11
CA GLN A 362 -7.49 -2.27 -26.77
C GLN A 362 -6.41 -1.83 -25.77
N ILE A 363 -6.12 -2.71 -24.80
CA ILE A 363 -5.09 -2.44 -23.79
C ILE A 363 -3.75 -3.08 -24.13
N GLU A 364 -2.69 -2.30 -23.95
CA GLU A 364 -1.28 -2.72 -24.10
C GLU A 364 -0.87 -3.79 -23.09
#